data_AF-A0A531JM46-F1
#
_entry.id   AF-A0A531JM46-F1
#
_cell.length_a   1.000
_cell.length_b   1.000
_cell.length_c   1.000
_cell.angle_alpha   90.00
_cell.angle_beta   90.00
_cell.angle_gamma   90.00
#
_symmetry.space_group_name_H-M   'P 1'
#
loop_
_entity.id
_entity.type
_entity.pdbx_description
1 polymer ?
#
loop_
_entity_poly.entity_id
_entity_poly.type
_entity_poly.pdbx_seq_one_letter_code
_entity_poly.pdbx_strand_id
1 'polypeptide(L)'
;VTLADARVSVPNFSTQWVVPSYHTAKPGEAEALDLLAEILGGGSRSRLYQRLVVKQGIAAEAGAFFQGTMLDATNFTVYGAPRGDAKLADVQAAVEAEVARIAKDGVTSGELEKAK
;
A
#
# COMPACT_ATOMS: atom_id res chain seq x y z
N VAL A 1 -11.08 -0.60 14.17
CA VAL A 1 -12.55 -0.42 14.30
C VAL A 1 -13.18 -0.96 13.04
N THR A 2 -14.05 -1.97 13.13
CA THR A 2 -14.77 -2.50 11.97
C THR A 2 -16.08 -1.73 11.84
N LEU A 3 -16.20 -0.91 10.79
CA LEU A 3 -17.45 -0.20 10.47
C LEU A 3 -18.22 -1.07 9.46
N ALA A 4 -19.47 -1.42 9.76
CA ALA A 4 -20.34 -2.19 8.87
C ALA A 4 -21.73 -1.53 8.77
N ASP A 5 -22.19 -1.21 7.57
CA ASP A 5 -23.56 -0.74 7.27
C ASP A 5 -24.15 -1.61 6.15
N ALA A 6 -25.43 -1.99 6.29
CA ALA A 6 -26.15 -2.89 5.40
C ALA A 6 -26.50 -2.26 4.02
N ARG A 7 -26.29 -0.96 3.83
CA ARG A 7 -26.54 -0.27 2.56
C ARG A 7 -25.20 0.02 1.87
N VAL A 8 -24.62 -1.04 1.32
CA VAL A 8 -23.42 -1.05 0.47
C VAL A 8 -22.18 -0.44 1.13
N SER A 9 -21.53 -1.21 1.99
CA SER A 9 -20.11 -1.05 2.27
C SER A 9 -19.38 -2.20 1.56
N VAL A 10 -18.64 -1.90 0.50
CA VAL A 10 -17.64 -2.85 0.01
C VAL A 10 -16.64 -3.00 1.16
N PRO A 11 -16.37 -4.22 1.67
CA PRO A 11 -15.39 -4.42 2.72
C PRO A 11 -14.07 -3.79 2.29
N ASN A 12 -13.41 -3.02 3.15
CA ASN A 12 -12.11 -2.43 2.82
C ASN A 12 -11.11 -2.78 3.91
N PHE A 13 -9.92 -3.22 3.48
CA PHE A 13 -8.78 -3.42 4.34
C PHE A 13 -7.92 -2.16 4.27
N SER A 14 -7.48 -1.67 5.43
CA SER A 14 -6.50 -0.58 5.49
C SER A 14 -5.59 -0.79 6.71
N THR A 15 -4.30 -0.61 6.49
CA THR A 15 -3.29 -0.54 7.54
C THR A 15 -2.46 0.73 7.36
N GLN A 16 -2.05 1.32 8.48
CA GLN A 16 -1.34 2.59 8.49
C GLN A 16 -0.18 2.52 9.48
N TRP A 17 0.96 3.06 9.07
CA TRP A 17 2.14 3.22 9.93
C TRP A 17 2.42 4.70 10.11
N VAL A 18 2.75 5.09 11.34
CA VAL A 18 3.22 6.45 11.64
C VAL A 18 4.67 6.57 11.16
N VAL A 19 4.93 7.56 10.32
CA VAL A 19 6.21 7.80 9.66
C VAL A 19 6.54 9.30 9.67
N PRO A 20 7.81 9.70 9.54
CA PRO A 20 8.17 11.12 9.41
C PRO A 20 7.57 11.76 8.15
N SER A 21 7.26 13.05 8.22
CA SER A 21 6.92 13.89 7.06
C SER A 21 8.18 14.48 6.42
N TYR A 22 8.05 15.13 5.26
CA TYR A 22 9.16 15.88 4.66
C TYR A 22 9.76 16.95 5.60
N HIS A 23 9.00 17.44 6.58
CA HIS A 23 9.48 18.44 7.53
C HIS A 23 10.27 17.83 8.71
N THR A 24 10.06 16.55 9.00
CA THR A 24 10.61 15.87 10.20
C THR A 24 11.55 14.73 9.86
N ALA A 25 11.55 14.25 8.62
CA ALA A 25 12.39 13.19 8.11
C ALA A 25 13.87 13.60 8.03
N LYS A 26 14.77 12.63 8.20
CA LYS A 26 16.18 12.83 7.84
C LYS A 26 16.31 12.93 6.31
N PRO A 27 17.37 13.56 5.78
CA PRO A 27 17.60 13.62 4.34
C PRO A 27 17.55 12.23 3.69
N GLY A 28 16.69 12.06 2.68
CA GLY A 28 16.53 10.80 1.94
C GLY A 28 15.47 9.84 2.52
N GLU A 29 14.95 10.07 3.72
CA GLU A 29 13.95 9.19 4.34
C GLU A 29 12.53 9.42 3.79
N ALA A 30 12.11 10.68 3.64
CA ALA A 30 10.81 11.01 3.05
C ALA A 30 10.76 10.65 1.56
N GLU A 31 11.85 10.90 0.82
CA GLU A 31 11.97 10.53 -0.60
C GLU A 31 11.92 9.00 -0.77
N ALA A 32 12.54 8.24 0.14
CA ALA A 32 12.45 6.79 0.13
C ALA A 32 11.02 6.29 0.40
N LEU A 33 10.27 6.95 1.29
CA LEU A 33 8.86 6.63 1.56
C LEU A 33 7.95 6.93 0.36
N ASP A 34 8.19 8.03 -0.35
CA ASP A 34 7.46 8.35 -1.59
C ASP A 34 7.72 7.30 -2.68
N LEU A 35 8.99 6.98 -2.93
CA LEU A 35 9.36 5.95 -3.90
C LEU A 35 8.79 4.58 -3.51
N LEU A 36 8.79 4.25 -2.22
CA LEU A 36 8.18 3.03 -1.73
C LEU A 36 6.67 3.02 -1.98
N ALA A 37 5.96 4.13 -1.74
CA ALA A 37 4.53 4.24 -2.00
C ALA A 37 4.22 4.02 -3.49
N GLU A 38 5.00 4.62 -4.39
CA GLU A 38 4.84 4.46 -5.84
C GLU A 38 5.07 3.00 -6.28
N ILE A 39 6.17 2.37 -5.83
CA ILE A 39 6.49 0.98 -6.18
C ILE A 39 5.45 0.01 -5.62
N LEU A 40 5.06 0.20 -4.35
CA LEU A 40 4.16 -0.71 -3.67
C LEU A 40 2.73 -0.58 -4.18
N GLY A 41 2.25 0.65 -4.43
CA GLY A 41 0.84 0.90 -4.71
C GLY A 41 0.47 2.11 -5.56
N GLY A 42 1.42 2.77 -6.24
CA GLY A 42 1.19 4.01 -7.01
C GLY A 42 0.33 3.89 -8.26
N GLY A 43 -0.02 2.67 -8.70
CA GLY A 43 -0.92 2.49 -9.83
C GLY A 43 -0.98 1.08 -10.39
N SER A 44 -1.40 0.94 -11.65
CA SER A 44 -1.61 -0.35 -12.30
C SER A 44 -0.35 -1.20 -12.44
N ARG A 45 0.84 -0.59 -12.39
CA ARG A 45 2.13 -1.28 -12.47
C ARG A 45 2.72 -1.62 -11.10
N SER A 46 2.10 -1.15 -10.03
CA SER A 46 2.57 -1.37 -8.66
C SER A 46 2.50 -2.85 -8.26
N ARG A 47 3.30 -3.22 -7.26
CA ARG A 47 3.35 -4.60 -6.78
C ARG A 47 1.99 -5.08 -6.26
N LEU A 48 1.28 -4.26 -5.48
CA LEU A 48 -0.02 -4.63 -4.93
C LEU A 48 -1.06 -4.83 -6.03
N TYR A 49 -1.15 -3.92 -6.99
CA TYR A 49 -2.10 -4.07 -8.10
C TYR A 49 -1.80 -5.32 -8.92
N GLN A 50 -0.55 -5.50 -9.34
CA GLN A 50 -0.14 -6.66 -10.14
C GLN A 50 -0.35 -7.98 -9.41
N ARG A 51 -0.15 -8.02 -8.09
CA ARG A 51 -0.30 -9.26 -7.31
C ARG A 51 -1.75 -9.55 -6.97
N LEU A 52 -2.47 -8.61 -6.37
CA LEU A 52 -3.79 -8.84 -5.79
C LEU A 52 -4.92 -8.70 -6.81
N VAL A 53 -4.82 -7.74 -7.74
CA VAL A 53 -5.88 -7.44 -8.72
C VAL A 53 -5.70 -8.28 -10.00
N VAL A 54 -4.47 -8.38 -10.51
CA VAL A 54 -4.19 -9.06 -11.79
C VAL A 54 -3.92 -10.55 -11.58
N LYS A 55 -2.91 -10.92 -10.79
CA LYS A 55 -2.45 -12.32 -10.67
C LYS A 55 -3.38 -13.19 -9.82
N GLN A 56 -3.71 -12.74 -8.62
CA GLN A 56 -4.58 -13.49 -7.70
C GLN A 56 -6.06 -13.22 -7.98
N GLY A 57 -6.37 -12.00 -8.41
CA GLY A 57 -7.73 -11.59 -8.70
C GLY A 57 -8.66 -11.61 -7.50
N ILE A 58 -8.11 -11.39 -6.30
CA ILE A 58 -8.85 -11.36 -5.04
C ILE A 58 -9.25 -9.95 -4.62
N ALA A 59 -8.66 -8.92 -5.23
CA ALA A 59 -8.95 -7.53 -4.92
C ALA A 59 -9.52 -6.76 -6.13
N ALA A 60 -10.51 -5.91 -5.88
CA ALA A 60 -11.01 -4.94 -6.86
C ALA A 60 -9.98 -3.81 -7.04
N GLU A 61 -9.39 -3.39 -5.93
CA GLU A 61 -8.34 -2.39 -5.86
C GLU A 61 -7.36 -2.75 -4.74
N ALA A 62 -6.10 -2.36 -4.91
CA ALA A 62 -5.09 -2.41 -3.88
C ALA A 62 -4.05 -1.33 -4.17
N GLY A 63 -3.62 -0.61 -3.15
CA GLY A 63 -2.76 0.55 -3.31
C GLY A 63 -2.06 0.97 -2.02
N ALA A 64 -1.18 1.96 -2.17
CA ALA A 64 -0.39 2.51 -1.09
C ALA A 64 -0.14 3.99 -1.36
N PHE A 65 -0.10 4.79 -0.30
CA PHE A 65 0.24 6.21 -0.40
C PHE A 65 0.98 6.70 0.85
N PHE A 66 1.79 7.73 0.66
CA PHE A 66 2.50 8.43 1.72
C PHE A 66 1.99 9.88 1.79
N GLN A 67 1.62 10.35 2.97
CA GLN A 67 1.14 11.73 3.17
C GLN A 67 2.28 12.67 3.60
N GLY A 68 3.31 12.81 2.78
CA GLY A 68 4.57 13.46 3.17
C GLY A 68 4.51 14.96 3.53
N THR A 69 3.46 15.69 3.16
CA THR A 69 3.38 17.16 3.29
C THR A 69 2.80 17.67 4.61
N MET A 70 2.55 16.79 5.58
CA MET A 70 2.02 17.14 6.89
C MET A 70 3.06 17.91 7.74
N LEU A 71 2.59 18.78 8.64
CA LEU A 71 3.46 19.60 9.51
C LEU A 71 4.31 18.73 10.45
N ASP A 72 3.70 17.72 11.05
CA ASP A 72 4.31 16.75 11.97
C ASP A 72 4.36 15.35 11.35
N ALA A 73 4.63 14.33 12.17
CA ALA A 73 4.57 12.92 11.76
C ALA A 73 3.26 12.62 11.01
N THR A 74 3.39 11.80 9.99
CA THR A 74 2.33 11.48 9.04
C THR A 74 2.10 9.97 8.96
N ASN A 75 1.29 9.53 8.00
CA ASN A 75 1.04 8.11 7.77
C ASN A 75 1.57 7.63 6.40
N PHE A 76 2.00 6.38 6.41
CA PHE A 76 2.11 5.54 5.22
C PHE A 76 0.94 4.56 5.27
N THR A 77 0.08 4.59 4.26
CA THR A 77 -1.15 3.82 4.23
C THR A 77 -1.09 2.79 3.13
N VAL A 78 -1.54 1.56 3.42
CA VAL A 78 -1.76 0.51 2.43
C VAL A 78 -3.20 0.02 2.58
N TYR A 79 -3.88 -0.15 1.46
CA TYR A 79 -5.29 -0.49 1.44
C TYR A 79 -5.63 -1.47 0.32
N GLY A 80 -6.81 -2.08 0.41
CA GLY A 80 -7.37 -2.88 -0.65
C GLY A 80 -8.79 -3.37 -0.36
N ALA A 81 -9.59 -3.50 -1.41
CA ALA A 81 -10.95 -4.00 -1.32
C ALA A 81 -11.04 -5.40 -1.96
N PRO A 82 -11.62 -6.41 -1.28
CA PRO A 82 -11.83 -7.72 -1.86
C PRO A 82 -12.83 -7.66 -3.01
N ARG A 83 -12.74 -8.62 -3.94
CA ARG A 83 -13.72 -8.80 -5.02
C ARG A 83 -14.20 -10.24 -5.13
N GLY A 84 -15.40 -10.41 -5.67
CA GLY A 84 -16.01 -11.72 -5.83
C GLY A 84 -16.19 -12.41 -4.48
N ASP A 85 -15.73 -13.66 -4.40
CA ASP A 85 -15.86 -14.50 -3.19
C ASP A 85 -14.70 -14.34 -2.19
N ALA A 86 -13.72 -13.48 -2.50
CA ALA A 86 -12.59 -13.23 -1.62
C ALA A 86 -13.03 -12.57 -0.31
N LYS A 87 -12.44 -13.00 0.80
CA LYS A 87 -12.68 -12.38 2.10
C LYS A 87 -11.68 -11.26 2.35
N LEU A 88 -12.06 -10.36 3.25
CA LEU A 88 -11.17 -9.29 3.73
C LEU A 88 -9.82 -9.84 4.24
N ALA A 89 -9.86 -10.99 4.94
CA ALA A 89 -8.67 -11.65 5.47
C ALA A 89 -7.71 -12.14 4.36
N ASP A 90 -8.24 -12.55 3.20
CA ASP A 90 -7.41 -13.01 2.07
C ASP A 90 -6.62 -11.83 1.48
N VAL A 91 -7.27 -10.68 1.33
CA VAL A 91 -6.64 -9.43 0.89
C VAL A 91 -5.59 -8.96 1.89
N GLN A 92 -5.94 -8.94 3.18
CA GLN A 92 -5.01 -8.59 4.25
C GLN A 92 -3.75 -9.46 4.21
N ALA A 93 -3.89 -10.78 4.18
CA ALA A 93 -2.75 -11.70 4.14
C ALA A 93 -1.89 -11.50 2.89
N ALA A 94 -2.52 -11.23 1.73
CA ALA A 94 -1.80 -10.95 0.49
C ALA A 94 -1.02 -9.63 0.54
N VAL A 95 -1.59 -8.58 1.14
CA VAL A 95 -0.89 -7.31 1.39
C VAL A 95 0.30 -7.53 2.31
N GLU A 96 0.10 -8.15 3.46
CA GLU A 96 1.16 -8.42 4.45
C GLU A 96 2.31 -9.22 3.82
N ALA A 97 1.99 -10.20 2.97
CA ALA A 97 3.00 -10.98 2.25
C ALA A 97 3.77 -10.18 1.19
N GLU A 98 3.20 -9.13 0.60
CA GLU A 98 3.92 -8.24 -0.33
C GLU A 98 4.80 -7.24 0.42
N VAL A 99 4.31 -6.68 1.52
CA VAL A 99 5.08 -5.81 2.41
C VAL A 99 6.30 -6.56 2.98
N ALA A 100 6.09 -7.79 3.47
CA ALA A 100 7.18 -8.63 3.96
C ALA A 100 8.22 -8.98 2.88
N ARG A 101 7.80 -9.14 1.62
CA ARG A 101 8.71 -9.39 0.49
C ARG A 101 9.56 -8.16 0.17
N ILE A 102 8.99 -6.96 0.14
CA ILE A 102 9.79 -5.74 -0.02
C ILE A 102 10.77 -5.59 1.15
N ALA A 103 10.34 -5.83 2.38
CA ALA A 103 11.21 -5.70 3.55
C ALA A 103 12.39 -6.71 3.53
N LYS A 104 12.17 -7.91 2.97
CA LYS A 104 13.19 -8.96 2.89
C LYS A 104 14.09 -8.85 1.67
N ASP A 105 13.49 -8.74 0.49
CA ASP A 105 14.18 -8.88 -0.80
C ASP A 105 14.48 -7.51 -1.44
N GLY A 106 13.93 -6.42 -0.88
CA GLY A 106 14.07 -5.07 -1.40
C GLY A 106 13.27 -4.80 -2.67
N VAL A 107 13.61 -3.68 -3.31
CA VAL A 107 13.08 -3.26 -4.61
C VAL A 107 14.13 -3.46 -5.70
N THR A 108 13.69 -3.82 -6.89
CA THR A 108 14.59 -3.97 -8.03
C THR A 108 14.98 -2.60 -8.59
N SER A 109 16.13 -2.51 -9.26
CA SER A 109 16.55 -1.28 -9.94
C SER A 109 15.52 -0.81 -10.97
N GLY A 110 14.90 -1.74 -11.71
CA GLY A 110 13.88 -1.40 -12.70
C GLY A 110 12.55 -0.91 -12.12
N GLU A 111 12.25 -1.21 -10.85
CA GLU A 111 11.13 -0.61 -10.13
C GLU A 111 11.51 0.78 -9.62
N LEU A 112 12.71 0.92 -9.08
CA LEU A 112 13.23 2.20 -8.59
C LEU A 112 13.32 3.25 -9.70
N GLU A 113 13.83 2.90 -10.87
CA GLU A 113 13.95 3.82 -12.02
C GLU A 113 12.59 4.24 -12.60
N LYS A 114 11.51 3.49 -12.34
CA LYS A 114 10.16 3.88 -12.78
C LYS A 114 9.43 4.77 -11.78
N ALA A 115 9.85 4.70 -10.51
CA ALA A 115 9.24 5.45 -9.42
C ALA A 115 9.89 6.83 -9.23
N LYS A 116 11.13 7.01 -9.68
CA LYS A 116 11.82 8.31 -9.78
C LYS A 116 11.22 9.18 -10.88
#